data_AF-A0A0J7NKA0-F1
#
_entry.id   AF-A0A0J7NKA0-F1
#
_cell.length_a   1.000
_cell.length_b   1.000
_cell.length_c   1.000
_cell.angle_alpha   90.00
_cell.angle_beta   90.00
_cell.angle_gamma   90.00
#
_symmetry.space_group_name_H-M   'P 1'
#
loop_
_entity.id
_entity.type
_entity.pdbx_description
1 polymer ?
#
loop_
_entity_poly.entity_id
_entity_poly.type
_entity_poly.pdbx_seq_one_letter_code
_entity_poly.pdbx_strand_id
1 'polypeptide(L)'
;MKRVVHLAIVDFKLRITKFLLQYMTEKMGGAEGTKLDVDFVDMERKTDVTYELVEELQLKTKEFLQPNPTARAKMAAVKGISKLSGQAKASTYPQPEGVLGDCMLLYGKKMGEDSIFAQALIEMGEAMKQMADVKYSLDDNIKQNFLEPLHHLQTKDLKEVMHHRKKLQGRRLDFDCKRRRQAKEDCTSNGERPEPHDRDLRDSDVVKENDKVYGKAL
;
A
#
# COMPACT_ATOMS: atom_id res chain seq x y z
N MET A 1 -21.74 -0.20 13.47
CA MET A 1 -21.10 1.12 13.63
C MET A 1 -19.70 1.22 13.00
N LYS A 2 -18.71 0.40 13.36
CA LYS A 2 -17.32 0.52 12.84
C LYS A 2 -17.15 0.48 11.30
N ARG A 3 -17.92 -0.38 10.60
CA ARG A 3 -17.87 -0.48 9.12
C ARG A 3 -18.46 0.74 8.41
N VAL A 4 -19.52 1.34 8.98
CA VAL A 4 -20.19 2.52 8.42
C VAL A 4 -19.30 3.76 8.54
N VAL A 5 -18.62 3.91 9.68
CA VAL A 5 -17.64 4.99 9.90
C VAL A 5 -16.43 4.84 8.97
N HIS A 6 -15.92 3.62 8.80
CA HIS A 6 -14.83 3.36 7.86
C HIS A 6 -15.23 3.68 6.41
N LEU A 7 -16.43 3.28 5.98
CA LEU A 7 -16.95 3.57 4.64
C LEU A 7 -17.14 5.07 4.42
N ALA A 8 -17.67 5.79 5.41
CA ALA A 8 -17.84 7.25 5.34
C ALA A 8 -16.49 7.99 5.24
N ILE A 9 -15.45 7.52 5.94
CA ILE A 9 -14.10 8.10 5.85
C ILE A 9 -13.49 7.85 4.47
N VAL A 10 -13.67 6.64 3.92
CA VAL A 10 -13.19 6.28 2.58
C VAL A 10 -13.89 7.13 1.52
N ASP A 11 -15.21 7.25 1.57
CA ASP A 11 -16.01 8.06 0.64
C ASP A 11 -15.65 9.55 0.72
N PHE A 12 -15.47 10.07 1.93
CA PHE A 12 -15.04 11.46 2.13
C PHE A 12 -13.65 11.71 1.54
N LYS A 13 -12.71 10.78 1.73
CA LYS A 13 -11.36 10.87 1.16
C LYS A 13 -11.36 10.75 -0.36
N LEU A 14 -12.18 9.86 -0.91
CA LEU A 14 -12.36 9.68 -2.35
C LEU A 14 -12.93 10.94 -2.99
N ARG A 15 -13.93 11.55 -2.35
CA ARG A 15 -14.58 12.78 -2.80
C ARG A 15 -13.66 14.00 -2.73
N ILE A 16 -12.83 14.13 -1.71
CA ILE A 16 -11.77 15.16 -1.64
C ILE A 16 -10.74 14.95 -2.75
N THR A 17 -10.31 13.71 -2.98
CA THR A 17 -9.28 13.42 -3.99
C THR A 17 -9.79 13.69 -5.39
N LYS A 18 -11.06 13.34 -5.67
CA LYS A 18 -11.74 13.64 -6.93
C LYS A 18 -11.93 15.14 -7.14
N PHE A 19 -12.32 15.88 -6.09
CA PHE A 19 -12.46 17.33 -6.15
C PHE A 19 -11.12 18.05 -6.39
N LEU A 20 -10.05 17.62 -5.71
CA LEU A 20 -8.70 18.14 -5.93
C LEU A 20 -8.21 17.84 -7.33
N LEU A 21 -8.44 16.63 -7.85
CA LEU A 21 -8.06 16.25 -9.21
C LEU A 21 -8.82 17.08 -10.25
N GLN A 22 -10.12 17.26 -10.10
CA GLN A 22 -10.95 18.10 -10.97
C GLN A 22 -10.48 19.57 -10.94
N TYR A 23 -10.26 20.11 -9.74
CA TYR A 23 -9.78 21.49 -9.56
C TYR A 23 -8.38 21.71 -10.17
N MET A 24 -7.49 20.72 -10.02
CA MET A 24 -6.19 20.74 -10.68
C MET A 24 -6.39 20.74 -12.19
N THR A 25 -7.18 19.82 -12.76
CA THR A 25 -7.43 19.72 -14.20
C THR A 25 -8.05 21.00 -14.80
N GLU A 26 -9.04 21.62 -14.15
CA GLU A 26 -9.72 22.84 -14.62
C GLU A 26 -8.84 24.10 -14.56
N LYS A 27 -7.95 24.23 -13.57
CA LYS A 27 -6.97 25.34 -13.52
C LYS A 27 -5.72 25.09 -14.37
N MET A 28 -5.55 23.87 -14.87
CA MET A 28 -4.38 23.37 -15.61
C MET A 28 -4.55 23.27 -17.13
N GLY A 29 -5.55 23.95 -17.70
CA GLY A 29 -5.86 23.89 -19.12
C GLY A 29 -4.65 24.09 -20.05
N GLY A 30 -4.50 23.15 -21.00
CA GLY A 30 -3.95 23.41 -22.34
C GLY A 30 -2.57 22.83 -22.69
N ALA A 31 -1.66 22.65 -21.73
CA ALA A 31 -0.29 22.21 -22.04
C ALA A 31 -0.06 20.74 -21.69
N GLU A 32 0.47 19.97 -22.64
CA GLU A 32 0.89 18.57 -22.43
C GLU A 32 1.83 18.50 -21.21
N GLY A 33 1.45 17.71 -20.20
CA GLY A 33 2.27 17.51 -19.00
C GLY A 33 3.58 16.82 -19.35
N THR A 34 4.61 17.02 -18.53
CA THR A 34 5.91 16.36 -18.75
C THR A 34 5.71 14.84 -18.78
N LYS A 35 5.97 14.20 -19.92
CA LYS A 35 5.88 12.74 -20.09
C LYS A 35 7.13 12.08 -19.50
N LEU A 36 6.94 10.89 -18.94
CA LEU A 36 8.04 10.03 -18.53
C LEU A 36 8.45 9.14 -19.70
N ASP A 37 9.71 8.72 -19.68
CA ASP A 37 10.26 7.80 -20.66
C ASP A 37 9.60 6.41 -20.56
N VAL A 38 9.51 5.70 -21.69
CA VAL A 38 8.81 4.40 -21.77
C VAL A 38 9.49 3.37 -20.88
N ASP A 39 10.83 3.33 -20.88
CA ASP A 39 11.59 2.41 -20.03
C ASP A 39 11.35 2.69 -18.54
N PHE A 40 11.20 3.97 -18.18
CA PHE A 40 10.88 4.36 -16.80
C PHE A 40 9.49 3.88 -16.38
N VAL A 41 8.48 4.06 -17.23
CA VAL A 41 7.10 3.59 -16.98
C VAL A 41 7.07 2.07 -16.84
N ASP A 42 7.81 1.35 -17.68
CA ASP A 42 7.91 -0.10 -17.58
C ASP A 42 8.61 -0.56 -16.29
N MET A 43 9.65 0.14 -15.84
CA MET A 43 10.29 -0.12 -14.55
C MET A 43 9.37 0.17 -13.36
N GLU A 44 8.58 1.26 -13.43
CA GLU A 44 7.56 1.56 -12.43
C GLU A 44 6.55 0.43 -12.31
N ARG A 45 6.01 -0.04 -13.45
CA ARG A 45 5.07 -1.17 -13.49
C ARG A 45 5.69 -2.44 -12.89
N LYS A 46 6.94 -2.78 -13.25
CA LYS A 46 7.64 -3.95 -12.69
C LYS A 46 7.84 -3.82 -11.18
N THR A 47 8.12 -2.62 -10.69
CA THR A 47 8.29 -2.34 -9.26
C THR A 47 6.97 -2.55 -8.50
N ASP A 48 5.85 -2.07 -9.05
CA ASP A 48 4.52 -2.25 -8.45
C ASP A 48 4.14 -3.73 -8.35
N VAL A 49 4.34 -4.49 -9.44
CA VAL A 49 4.11 -5.95 -9.43
C VAL A 49 5.02 -6.66 -8.42
N THR A 50 6.29 -6.23 -8.30
CA THR A 50 7.23 -6.81 -7.34
C THR A 50 6.79 -6.53 -5.90
N TYR A 51 6.24 -5.35 -5.62
CA TYR A 51 5.73 -5.00 -4.29
C TYR A 51 4.58 -5.93 -3.87
N GLU A 52 3.59 -6.10 -4.75
CA GLU A 52 2.45 -6.99 -4.53
C GLU A 52 2.90 -8.44 -4.36
N LEU A 53 3.79 -8.90 -5.25
CA LEU A 53 4.37 -10.25 -5.20
C LEU A 53 5.02 -10.52 -3.84
N VAL A 54 5.90 -9.63 -3.37
CA VAL A 54 6.64 -9.83 -2.11
C VAL A 54 5.69 -9.87 -0.90
N GLU A 55 4.61 -9.11 -0.93
CA GLU A 55 3.58 -9.14 0.11
C GLU A 55 2.81 -10.47 0.12
N GLU A 56 2.30 -10.90 -1.03
CA GLU A 56 1.54 -12.15 -1.15
C GLU A 56 2.38 -13.38 -0.84
N LEU A 57 3.61 -13.43 -1.36
CA LEU A 57 4.51 -14.56 -1.19
C LEU A 57 4.88 -14.78 0.28
N GLN A 58 5.13 -13.69 1.03
CA GLN A 58 5.34 -13.75 2.47
C GLN A 58 4.10 -14.26 3.21
N LEU A 59 2.91 -13.78 2.83
CA LEU A 59 1.65 -14.21 3.45
C LEU A 59 1.41 -15.71 3.23
N LYS A 60 1.50 -16.16 1.97
CA LYS A 60 1.26 -17.56 1.58
C LYS A 60 2.27 -18.52 2.20
N THR A 61 3.53 -18.11 2.30
CA THR A 61 4.56 -18.92 2.95
C THR A 61 4.31 -19.05 4.46
N LYS A 62 3.90 -17.97 5.14
CA LYS A 62 3.50 -18.04 6.56
C LYS A 62 2.26 -18.91 6.77
N GLU A 63 1.33 -18.91 5.81
CA GLU A 63 0.16 -19.80 5.80
C GLU A 63 0.54 -21.26 5.64
N PHE A 64 1.48 -21.54 4.74
CA PHE A 64 2.02 -22.88 4.50
C PHE A 64 2.72 -23.44 5.76
N LEU A 65 3.62 -22.67 6.39
CA LEU A 65 4.35 -23.13 7.57
C LEU A 65 3.44 -23.33 8.78
N GLN A 66 2.39 -22.52 8.92
CA GLN A 66 1.48 -22.54 10.07
C GLN A 66 0.02 -22.44 9.63
N PRO A 67 -0.59 -23.53 9.15
CA PRO A 67 -1.94 -23.50 8.58
C PRO A 67 -3.00 -23.11 9.61
N ASN A 68 -2.79 -23.40 10.89
CA ASN A 68 -3.74 -23.05 11.96
C ASN A 68 -3.66 -21.54 12.32
N PRO A 69 -4.72 -20.74 12.05
CA PRO A 69 -4.70 -19.30 12.29
C PRO A 69 -4.66 -18.94 13.79
N THR A 70 -5.29 -19.73 14.64
CA THR A 70 -5.29 -19.53 16.10
C THR A 70 -3.90 -19.75 16.68
N ALA A 71 -3.20 -20.78 16.20
CA ALA A 71 -1.83 -21.04 16.62
C ALA A 71 -0.88 -19.95 16.12
N ARG A 72 -1.03 -19.51 14.86
CA ARG A 72 -0.24 -18.42 14.28
C ARG A 72 -0.39 -17.11 15.08
N ALA A 73 -1.62 -16.75 15.46
CA ALA A 73 -1.90 -15.57 16.27
C ALA A 73 -1.28 -15.65 17.68
N LYS A 74 -1.38 -16.81 18.35
CA LYS A 74 -0.74 -17.04 19.65
C LYS A 74 0.78 -16.89 19.55
N MET A 75 1.40 -17.44 18.50
CA MET A 75 2.85 -17.35 18.31
C MET A 75 3.32 -15.92 18.03
N ALA A 76 2.57 -15.13 17.26
CA ALA A 76 2.86 -13.71 17.06
C ALA A 76 2.83 -12.93 18.38
N ALA A 77 1.86 -13.22 19.27
CA ALA A 77 1.75 -12.60 20.58
C ALA A 77 2.89 -13.01 21.53
N VAL A 78 3.23 -14.30 21.57
CA VAL A 78 4.32 -14.84 22.42
C VAL A 78 5.68 -14.26 22.00
N LYS A 79 5.93 -14.08 20.69
CA LYS A 79 7.18 -13.45 20.19
C LYS A 79 7.35 -11.99 20.65
N GLY A 80 6.24 -11.27 20.87
CA GLY A 80 6.27 -9.92 21.44
C GLY A 80 6.65 -9.90 22.93
N ILE A 81 6.26 -10.93 23.68
CA ILE A 81 6.49 -11.04 25.13
C ILE A 81 7.89 -11.62 25.44
N SER A 82 8.35 -12.61 24.67
CA SER A 82 9.69 -13.21 24.84
C SER A 82 10.84 -12.23 24.53
N LYS A 83 10.61 -11.17 23.75
CA LYS A 83 11.59 -10.09 23.57
C LYS A 83 11.75 -9.21 24.82
N LEU A 84 10.76 -9.16 25.71
CA LEU A 84 10.78 -8.34 26.92
C LEU A 84 11.37 -9.08 28.12
N SER A 85 11.35 -10.42 28.15
CA SER A 85 11.82 -11.20 29.31
C SER A 85 13.24 -11.78 29.19
N GLY A 86 13.94 -11.60 28.05
CA GLY A 86 15.31 -12.09 27.85
C GLY A 86 15.46 -13.63 27.77
N GLN A 87 14.40 -14.39 28.05
CA GLN A 87 14.37 -15.85 27.89
C GLN A 87 13.95 -16.19 26.46
N ALA A 88 14.94 -16.25 25.57
CA ALA A 88 14.78 -16.59 24.16
C ALA A 88 14.52 -18.09 23.93
N LYS A 89 13.52 -18.66 24.61
CA LYS A 89 12.87 -19.88 24.10
C LYS A 89 11.67 -19.41 23.30
N ALA A 90 11.91 -19.14 22.02
CA ALA A 90 10.82 -18.97 21.08
C ALA A 90 9.91 -20.20 21.25
N SER A 91 8.67 -19.98 21.68
CA SER A 91 7.70 -21.07 21.72
C SER A 91 7.53 -21.51 20.26
N THR A 92 8.15 -22.64 19.90
CA THR A 92 8.06 -23.18 18.55
C THR A 92 6.71 -23.88 18.44
N TYR A 93 6.03 -23.70 17.30
CA TYR A 93 4.72 -24.31 17.05
C TYR A 93 4.84 -25.84 17.21
N PRO A 94 4.09 -26.49 18.12
CA PRO A 94 4.24 -27.91 18.33
C PRO A 94 3.86 -28.67 17.06
N GLN A 95 4.84 -29.36 16.45
CA GLN A 95 4.59 -30.17 15.26
C GLN A 95 3.67 -31.34 15.64
N PRO A 96 2.60 -31.61 14.86
CA PRO A 96 1.62 -32.63 15.19
C PRO A 96 2.26 -34.03 15.27
N GLU A 97 3.29 -34.29 14.47
CA GLU A 97 4.07 -35.52 14.52
C GLU A 97 4.80 -35.69 15.85
N GLY A 98 5.35 -34.61 16.40
CA GLY A 98 6.01 -34.63 17.70
C GLY A 98 5.04 -34.93 18.83
N VAL A 99 3.84 -34.34 18.78
CA VAL A 99 2.76 -34.59 19.75
C VAL A 99 2.27 -36.05 19.67
N LEU A 100 2.13 -36.59 18.45
CA LEU A 100 1.79 -38.00 18.27
C LEU A 100 2.91 -38.92 18.78
N GLY A 101 4.16 -38.59 18.50
CA GLY A 101 5.33 -39.31 19.01
C GLY A 101 5.38 -39.34 20.53
N ASP A 102 5.11 -38.22 21.21
CA ASP A 102 5.04 -38.16 22.68
C ASP A 102 3.94 -39.07 23.24
N CYS A 103 2.79 -39.15 22.56
CA CYS A 103 1.71 -40.07 22.93
C CYS A 103 2.11 -41.54 22.78
N MET A 104 2.72 -41.89 21.64
CA MET A 104 3.20 -43.25 21.36
C MET A 104 4.26 -43.68 22.39
N LEU A 105 5.24 -42.83 22.67
CA LEU A 105 6.28 -43.09 23.67
C LEU A 105 5.69 -43.25 25.08
N LEU A 106 4.73 -42.40 25.44
CA LEU A 106 4.09 -42.44 26.76
C LEU A 106 3.37 -43.77 26.98
N TYR A 107 2.53 -44.19 26.03
CA TYR A 107 1.75 -45.42 26.19
C TYR A 107 2.57 -46.68 25.94
N GLY A 108 3.57 -46.63 25.06
CA GLY A 108 4.50 -47.73 24.84
C GLY A 108 5.25 -48.08 26.13
N LYS A 109 5.78 -47.06 26.82
CA LYS A 109 6.45 -47.25 28.13
C LYS A 109 5.49 -47.74 29.22
N LYS A 110 4.24 -47.26 29.22
CA LYS A 110 3.22 -47.69 30.19
C LYS A 110 2.74 -49.14 29.99
N MET A 111 2.78 -49.65 28.75
CA MET A 111 2.39 -51.04 28.46
C MET A 111 3.44 -52.07 28.90
N GLY A 112 4.68 -51.64 29.17
CA GLY A 112 5.78 -52.52 29.54
C GLY A 112 6.55 -53.07 28.34
N GLU A 113 7.86 -53.21 28.50
CA GLU A 113 8.80 -53.54 27.41
C GLU A 113 8.73 -55.02 26.97
N ASP A 114 7.98 -55.86 27.69
CA ASP A 114 7.81 -57.28 27.36
C ASP A 114 6.83 -57.49 26.18
N SER A 115 6.06 -56.46 25.81
CA SER A 115 5.14 -56.51 24.68
C SER A 115 5.81 -56.07 23.39
N ILE A 116 5.78 -56.93 22.37
CA ILE A 116 6.27 -56.62 21.00
C ILE A 116 5.56 -55.37 20.46
N PHE A 117 4.27 -55.20 20.77
CA PHE A 117 3.52 -54.01 20.36
C PHE A 117 4.02 -52.74 21.06
N ALA A 118 4.38 -52.82 22.34
CA ALA A 118 4.93 -51.68 23.08
C ALA A 118 6.28 -51.25 22.51
N GLN A 119 7.16 -52.21 22.18
CA GLN A 119 8.45 -51.94 21.53
C GLN A 119 8.25 -51.26 20.17
N ALA A 120 7.37 -51.79 19.31
CA ALA A 120 7.05 -51.17 18.02
C ALA A 120 6.46 -49.76 18.16
N LEU A 121 5.64 -49.53 19.19
CA LEU A 121 5.07 -48.21 19.47
C LEU A 121 6.14 -47.21 19.90
N ILE A 122 7.13 -47.66 20.68
CA ILE A 122 8.27 -46.82 21.09
C ILE A 122 9.12 -46.46 19.87
N GLU A 123 9.52 -47.43 19.05
CA GLU A 123 10.31 -47.19 17.84
C GLU A 123 9.61 -46.21 16.88
N MET A 124 8.32 -46.41 16.64
CA MET A 124 7.53 -45.48 15.82
C MET A 124 7.45 -44.09 16.47
N GLY A 125 7.29 -44.02 17.80
CA GLY A 125 7.30 -42.78 18.54
C GLY A 125 8.60 -41.99 18.37
N GLU A 126 9.75 -42.66 18.42
CA GLU A 126 11.07 -42.04 18.19
C GLU A 126 11.21 -41.53 16.75
N ALA A 127 10.79 -42.32 15.76
CA ALA A 127 10.78 -41.89 14.36
C ALA A 127 9.91 -40.63 14.14
N MET A 128 8.76 -40.55 14.82
CA MET A 128 7.89 -39.36 14.77
C MET A 128 8.51 -38.14 15.44
N LYS A 129 9.32 -38.32 16.50
CA LYS A 129 10.11 -37.21 17.10
C LYS A 129 11.16 -36.70 16.13
N GLN A 130 11.90 -37.59 15.46
CA GLN A 130 12.89 -37.20 14.45
C GLN A 130 12.23 -36.45 13.28
N MET A 131 11.06 -36.89 12.83
CA MET A 131 10.26 -36.19 11.81
C MET A 131 9.91 -34.75 12.25
N ALA A 132 9.54 -34.56 13.52
CA ALA A 132 9.26 -33.24 14.07
C ALA A 132 10.49 -32.34 14.07
N ASP A 133 11.67 -32.87 14.42
CA ASP A 133 12.94 -32.13 14.40
C ASP A 133 13.32 -31.66 12.99
N VAL A 134 13.13 -32.51 11.98
CA VAL A 134 13.32 -32.13 10.57
C VAL A 134 12.35 -31.03 10.16
N LYS A 135 11.09 -31.09 10.57
CA LYS A 135 10.10 -30.03 10.31
C LYS A 135 10.47 -28.72 10.99
N TYR A 136 10.95 -28.74 12.24
CA TYR A 136 11.45 -27.55 12.90
C TYR A 136 12.64 -26.92 12.17
N SER A 137 13.57 -27.76 11.69
CA SER A 137 14.71 -27.29 10.90
C SER A 137 14.27 -26.66 9.57
N LEU A 138 13.30 -27.26 8.87
CA LEU A 138 12.71 -26.70 7.67
C LEU A 138 12.05 -25.34 7.92
N ASP A 139 11.25 -25.23 8.98
CA ASP A 139 10.59 -23.98 9.38
C ASP A 139 11.62 -22.86 9.60
N ASP A 140 12.71 -23.15 10.30
CA ASP A 140 13.73 -22.15 10.60
C ASP A 140 14.56 -21.80 9.36
N ASN A 141 14.85 -22.77 8.49
CA ASN A 141 15.51 -22.54 7.21
C ASN A 141 14.68 -21.60 6.31
N ILE A 142 13.37 -21.85 6.17
CA ILE A 142 12.48 -21.01 5.37
C ILE A 142 12.35 -19.60 5.99
N LYS A 143 12.29 -19.50 7.33
CA LYS A 143 12.25 -18.18 7.99
C LYS A 143 13.51 -17.35 7.69
N GLN A 144 14.68 -17.93 7.92
CA GLN A 144 15.97 -17.22 7.82
C GLN A 144 16.37 -16.95 6.37
N ASN A 145 16.20 -17.92 5.47
CA ASN A 145 16.73 -17.82 4.11
C ASN A 145 15.73 -17.27 3.09
N PHE A 146 14.45 -17.15 3.46
CA PHE A 146 13.41 -16.72 2.54
C PHE A 146 12.54 -15.60 3.11
N LEU A 147 11.90 -15.81 4.26
CA LEU A 147 10.99 -14.79 4.80
C LEU A 147 11.70 -13.53 5.31
N GLU A 148 12.83 -13.67 6.00
CA GLU A 148 13.59 -12.52 6.52
C GLU A 148 14.18 -11.65 5.40
N PRO A 149 14.83 -12.19 4.35
CA PRO A 149 15.28 -11.41 3.20
C PRO A 149 14.13 -10.68 2.49
N LEU A 150 12.99 -11.35 2.26
CA LEU A 150 11.82 -10.71 1.64
C LEU A 150 11.23 -9.59 2.52
N HIS A 151 11.23 -9.78 3.84
CA HIS A 151 10.80 -8.75 4.78
C HIS A 151 11.74 -7.54 4.76
N HIS A 152 13.06 -7.76 4.65
CA HIS A 152 14.03 -6.69 4.49
C HIS A 152 13.79 -5.91 3.20
N LEU A 153 13.69 -6.61 2.06
CA LEU A 153 13.38 -6.03 0.75
C LEU A 153 12.12 -5.16 0.79
N GLN A 154 11.06 -5.65 1.43
CA GLN A 154 9.79 -4.91 1.55
C GLN A 154 9.89 -3.65 2.42
N THR A 155 10.56 -3.75 3.58
CA THR A 155 10.55 -2.67 4.59
C THR A 155 11.64 -1.63 4.38
N LYS A 156 12.68 -1.96 3.60
CA LYS A 156 13.82 -1.10 3.27
C LYS A 156 13.76 -0.67 1.81
N ASP A 157 14.22 -1.53 0.90
CA ASP A 157 14.50 -1.13 -0.49
C ASP A 157 13.23 -0.71 -1.23
N LEU A 158 12.18 -1.56 -1.22
CA LEU A 158 10.93 -1.23 -1.91
C LEU A 158 10.26 0.00 -1.30
N LYS A 159 10.34 0.17 0.03
CA LYS A 159 9.80 1.35 0.71
C LYS A 159 10.54 2.63 0.32
N GLU A 160 11.85 2.55 0.16
CA GLU A 160 12.70 3.65 -0.30
C GLU A 160 12.43 4.00 -1.77
N VAL A 161 12.33 3.00 -2.65
CA VAL A 161 11.96 3.19 -4.06
C VAL A 161 10.60 3.88 -4.17
N MET A 162 9.60 3.45 -3.40
CA MET A 162 8.28 4.10 -3.37
C MET A 162 8.35 5.54 -2.87
N HIS A 163 9.20 5.83 -1.88
CA HIS A 163 9.43 7.19 -1.41
C HIS A 163 10.01 8.09 -2.53
N HIS A 164 11.04 7.61 -3.24
CA HIS A 164 11.68 8.36 -4.32
C HIS A 164 10.74 8.57 -5.52
N ARG A 165 9.95 7.57 -5.90
CA ARG A 165 8.91 7.71 -6.95
C ARG A 165 7.91 8.81 -6.61
N LYS A 166 7.40 8.83 -5.37
CA LYS A 166 6.49 9.88 -4.91
C LYS A 166 7.14 11.27 -4.96
N LYS A 167 8.41 11.38 -4.58
CA LYS A 167 9.17 12.64 -4.64
C LYS A 167 9.38 13.11 -6.08
N LEU A 168 9.69 12.20 -7.01
CA LEU A 168 9.83 12.49 -8.43
C LEU A 168 8.52 13.01 -9.02
N GLN A 169 7.41 12.31 -8.76
CA GLN A 169 6.09 12.73 -9.21
C GLN A 169 5.73 14.13 -8.70
N GLY A 170 6.01 14.42 -7.42
CA GLY A 170 5.80 15.75 -6.84
C GLY A 170 6.62 16.84 -7.53
N ARG A 171 7.90 16.61 -7.80
CA ARG A 171 8.78 17.56 -8.51
C ARG A 171 8.34 17.78 -9.96
N ARG A 172 7.93 16.71 -10.66
CA ARG A 172 7.40 16.80 -12.03
C ARG A 172 6.16 17.70 -12.09
N LEU A 173 5.24 17.53 -11.15
CA LEU A 173 4.03 18.36 -11.06
C LEU A 173 4.36 19.82 -10.71
N ASP A 174 5.30 20.08 -9.80
CA ASP A 174 5.76 21.45 -9.49
C ASP A 174 6.39 22.13 -10.72
N PHE A 175 7.22 21.40 -11.46
CA PHE A 175 7.81 21.89 -12.71
C PHE A 175 6.72 22.24 -13.75
N ASP A 176 5.76 21.33 -13.98
CA ASP A 176 4.64 21.57 -14.89
C ASP A 176 3.80 22.78 -14.46
N CYS A 177 3.60 22.99 -13.15
CA CYS A 177 2.91 24.17 -12.60
C CYS A 177 3.68 25.47 -12.87
N LYS A 178 4.98 25.52 -12.58
CA LYS A 178 5.82 26.71 -12.76
C LYS A 178 5.98 27.09 -14.24
N ARG A 179 6.20 26.11 -15.12
CA ARG A 179 6.27 26.30 -16.57
C ARG A 179 5.00 26.94 -17.13
N ARG A 180 3.83 26.49 -16.65
CA ARG A 180 2.53 27.07 -17.05
C ARG A 180 2.29 28.48 -16.52
N ARG A 181 2.88 28.86 -15.39
CA ARG A 181 2.81 30.23 -14.87
C ARG A 181 3.68 31.18 -15.69
N GLN A 182 4.92 30.78 -15.97
CA GLN A 182 5.84 31.54 -16.84
C GLN A 182 5.24 31.80 -18.22
N ALA A 183 4.71 30.75 -18.87
CA ALA A 183 4.05 30.90 -20.17
C ALA A 183 2.86 31.87 -20.15
N LYS A 184 2.14 32.00 -19.02
CA LYS A 184 1.05 32.99 -18.87
C LYS A 184 1.59 34.41 -18.67
N GLU A 185 2.65 34.56 -17.88
CA GLU A 185 3.32 35.84 -17.65
C GLU A 185 3.92 36.41 -18.95
N ASP A 186 4.56 35.55 -19.76
CA ASP A 186 5.14 35.92 -21.07
C ASP A 186 4.08 36.28 -22.13
N CYS A 187 2.89 35.66 -22.10
CA CYS A 187 1.78 36.05 -22.98
C CYS A 187 1.14 37.39 -22.57
N THR A 188 1.30 37.83 -21.32
CA THR A 188 0.70 39.08 -20.82
C THR A 188 1.63 40.28 -21.04
N SER A 189 2.94 40.08 -21.15
CA SER A 189 3.95 41.13 -21.38
C SER A 189 4.13 41.51 -22.86
N ASN A 190 3.59 40.73 -23.81
CA ASN A 190 3.68 40.97 -25.26
C ASN A 190 2.37 41.49 -25.90
N GLY A 191 1.40 41.94 -25.10
CA GLY A 191 0.21 42.62 -25.60
C GLY A 191 0.49 44.11 -25.84
N GLU A 192 0.74 44.49 -27.09
CA GLU A 192 0.91 45.86 -27.56
C GLU A 192 -0.16 46.81 -26.99
N ARG A 193 0.31 47.93 -26.41
CA ARG A 193 -0.48 49.13 -26.15
C ARG A 193 -1.13 49.55 -27.48
N PRO A 194 -2.46 49.75 -27.57
CA PRO A 194 -3.03 50.32 -28.78
C PRO A 194 -2.58 51.78 -28.90
N GLU A 195 -1.81 52.07 -29.95
CA GLU A 195 -1.51 53.43 -30.40
C GLU A 195 -2.83 54.18 -30.69
N PRO A 196 -3.02 55.41 -30.19
CA PRO A 196 -4.23 56.17 -30.45
C PRO A 196 -4.20 56.69 -31.90
N HIS A 197 -4.96 56.04 -32.78
CA HIS A 197 -5.22 56.55 -34.12
C HIS A 197 -6.21 57.72 -34.04
N ASP A 198 -5.72 58.93 -34.30
CA ASP A 198 -6.54 60.13 -34.53
C ASP A 198 -7.64 59.84 -35.58
N ARG A 199 -8.89 60.18 -35.27
CA ARG A 199 -9.92 60.50 -36.26
C ARG A 199 -11.07 61.31 -35.63
N ASP A 200 -11.01 62.60 -35.93
CA ASP A 200 -12.08 63.52 -36.31
C ASP A 200 -13.22 63.89 -35.34
N LEU A 201 -13.26 65.20 -35.10
CA LEU A 201 -14.44 65.98 -34.75
C LEU A 201 -15.60 65.79 -35.75
N ARG A 202 -16.80 65.80 -35.18
CA ARG A 202 -18.14 66.24 -35.69
C ARG A 202 -19.17 65.26 -35.14
N ASP A 203 -20.35 65.60 -34.66
CA ASP A 203 -21.03 66.80 -34.22
C ASP A 203 -22.38 66.25 -33.66
N SER A 204 -23.06 67.04 -32.83
CA SER A 204 -24.53 67.04 -32.67
C SER A 204 -25.28 65.89 -31.93
N ASP A 205 -25.98 66.33 -30.88
CA ASP A 205 -27.39 66.05 -30.56
C ASP A 205 -27.80 64.90 -29.64
N VAL A 206 -27.87 65.29 -28.37
CA VAL A 206 -28.84 64.86 -27.36
C VAL A 206 -30.26 65.12 -27.85
N VAL A 207 -31.02 64.06 -28.18
CA VAL A 207 -32.48 64.03 -28.00
C VAL A 207 -32.91 62.61 -27.60
N LYS A 208 -33.27 62.42 -26.33
CA LYS A 208 -34.20 61.38 -25.91
C LYS A 208 -35.34 62.07 -25.17
N GLU A 209 -36.40 62.35 -25.92
CA GLU A 209 -37.68 62.81 -25.39
C GLU A 209 -38.71 61.68 -25.56
N ASN A 210 -39.52 61.54 -24.51
CA ASN A 210 -40.86 60.95 -24.51
C ASN A 210 -41.02 59.42 -24.51
N ASP A 211 -41.13 58.87 -23.30
CA ASP A 211 -42.15 57.84 -23.04
C ASP A 211 -43.36 58.46 -22.31
N LYS A 212 -44.50 58.33 -22.99
CA LYS A 212 -45.87 58.71 -22.64
C LYS A 212 -46.28 58.04 -21.32
N VAL A 213 -46.85 58.76 -20.36
CA VAL A 213 -48.27 59.15 -20.25
C VAL A 213 -49.22 57.97 -20.43
N TYR A 214 -49.86 57.59 -19.32
CA TYR A 214 -51.28 57.25 -19.07
C TYR A 214 -51.30 56.33 -17.84
N GLY A 215 -51.85 56.64 -16.66
CA GLY A 215 -52.84 57.65 -16.29
C GLY A 215 -54.10 56.96 -15.77
N LYS A 216 -54.52 57.36 -14.54
CA LYS A 216 -55.83 57.13 -13.88
C LYS A 216 -56.03 55.72 -13.27
N ALA A 217 -56.70 55.55 -12.12
CA ALA A 217 -57.79 56.33 -11.56
C ALA A 217 -57.93 56.14 -10.03
N LEU A 218 -58.46 57.21 -9.41
CA LEU A 218 -59.16 57.33 -8.12
C LEU A 218 -58.35 57.20 -6.82
#